data_AF-A0A1M6GDH3-F1
#
_entry.id   AF-A0A1M6GDH3-F1
#
_cell.length_a   1.000
_cell.length_b   1.000
_cell.length_c   1.000
_cell.angle_alpha   90.00
_cell.angle_beta   90.00
_cell.angle_gamma   90.00
#
_symmetry.space_group_name_H-M   'P 1'
#
loop_
_entity.id
_entity.type
_entity.pdbx_description
1 polymer ?
#
loop_
_entity_poly.entity_id
_entity_poly.type
_entity_poly.pdbx_seq_one_letter_code
_entity_poly.pdbx_strand_id
1 'polypeptide(L)'
;KELPSAMFYLNVAVRDLLNKMLRWHIYLESGKPVDMGVLDSRLEALLEDELFALYKKTYPSADYDQIWSAFNAVATLWNKAGNMVADSCGFPYPEKTEIEMMEFIARLKEN
;
A
#
# COMPACT_ATOMS: atom_id res chain seq x y z
N LYS A 1 -20.49 9.78 8.40
CA LYS A 1 -19.62 9.29 7.30
C LYS A 1 -19.01 10.50 6.60
N GLU A 2 -17.73 10.44 6.20
CA GLU A 2 -16.96 11.60 5.71
C GLU A 2 -16.23 11.25 4.39
N LEU A 3 -16.96 11.26 3.27
CA LEU A 3 -16.43 10.77 1.98
C LEU A 3 -15.20 11.57 1.47
N PRO A 4 -15.20 12.92 1.46
CA PRO A 4 -14.05 13.66 0.94
C PRO A 4 -12.77 13.38 1.74
N SER A 5 -12.87 13.34 3.07
CA SER A 5 -11.76 13.01 3.96
C SER A 5 -11.24 11.59 3.70
N ALA A 6 -12.13 10.60 3.64
CA ALA A 6 -11.75 9.21 3.37
C ALA A 6 -11.02 9.05 2.02
N MET A 7 -11.54 9.70 0.97
CA MET A 7 -10.91 9.69 -0.35
C MET A 7 -9.55 10.39 -0.36
N PHE A 8 -9.40 11.51 0.36
CA PHE A 8 -8.13 12.21 0.48
C PHE A 8 -7.09 11.35 1.21
N TYR A 9 -7.43 10.80 2.37
CA TYR A 9 -6.50 9.99 3.13
C TYR A 9 -6.05 8.76 2.35
N LEU A 10 -6.98 8.04 1.70
CA LEU A 10 -6.62 6.85 0.94
C LEU A 10 -5.82 7.15 -0.33
N ASN A 11 -6.27 8.12 -1.14
CA ASN A 11 -5.68 8.36 -2.45
C ASN A 11 -4.44 9.27 -2.43
N VAL A 12 -4.24 10.04 -1.35
CA VAL A 12 -3.13 10.99 -1.24
C VAL A 12 -2.18 10.56 -0.12
N ALA A 13 -2.62 10.63 1.14
CA ALA A 13 -1.72 10.44 2.29
C ALA A 13 -1.18 8.99 2.37
N VAL A 14 -2.07 8.01 2.33
CA VAL A 14 -1.71 6.59 2.40
C VAL A 14 -1.03 6.13 1.12
N ARG A 15 -1.48 6.61 -0.05
CA ARG A 15 -0.88 6.24 -1.33
C ARG A 15 0.56 6.74 -1.47
N ASP A 16 0.89 7.93 -1.00
CA ASP A 16 2.26 8.44 -1.04
C ASP A 16 3.22 7.52 -0.26
N LEU A 17 2.80 7.08 0.93
CA LEU A 17 3.56 6.12 1.74
C LEU A 17 3.66 4.75 1.05
N LEU A 18 2.56 4.25 0.48
CA LEU A 18 2.53 2.95 -0.19
C LEU A 18 3.46 2.95 -1.41
N ASN A 19 3.39 3.99 -2.24
CA ASN A 19 4.28 4.16 -3.38
C ASN A 19 5.75 4.21 -2.92
N LYS A 20 6.06 4.87 -1.80
CA LYS A 20 7.40 4.86 -1.24
C LYS A 20 7.90 3.46 -0.86
N MET A 21 7.06 2.64 -0.25
CA MET A 21 7.39 1.24 0.05
C MET A 21 7.67 0.44 -1.24
N LEU A 22 6.83 0.63 -2.27
CA LEU A 22 7.01 -0.02 -3.57
C LEU A 22 8.27 0.44 -4.31
N ARG A 23 8.64 1.73 -4.19
CA ARG A 23 9.93 2.23 -4.71
C ARG A 23 11.11 1.54 -4.03
N TRP A 24 11.05 1.33 -2.72
CA TRP A 24 12.09 0.61 -2.00
C TRP A 24 12.21 -0.83 -2.44
N HIS A 25 11.07 -1.53 -2.57
CA HIS A 25 11.02 -2.88 -3.13
C HIS A 25 11.70 -2.95 -4.50
N ILE A 26 11.28 -2.11 -5.45
CA ILE A 26 11.84 -2.06 -6.81
C ILE A 26 13.34 -1.75 -6.81
N TYR A 27 13.79 -0.82 -5.96
CA TYR A 27 15.20 -0.50 -5.84
C TYR A 27 16.02 -1.70 -5.33
N LEU A 28 15.53 -2.39 -4.30
CA LEU A 28 16.22 -3.53 -3.70
C LEU A 28 16.28 -4.71 -4.67
N GLU A 29 15.19 -5.02 -5.37
CA GLU A 29 15.16 -6.08 -6.39
C GLU A 29 16.08 -5.78 -7.58
N SER A 30 16.13 -4.52 -8.03
CA SER A 30 16.95 -4.14 -9.19
C SER A 30 18.43 -3.91 -8.87
N GLY A 31 18.76 -3.66 -7.60
CA GLY A 31 20.12 -3.35 -7.13
C GLY A 31 20.69 -2.02 -7.65
N LYS A 32 19.87 -1.15 -8.27
CA LYS A 32 20.30 0.13 -8.84
C LYS A 32 19.17 1.14 -8.87
N PRO A 33 19.46 2.45 -9.01
CA PRO A 33 18.41 3.45 -9.21
C PRO A 33 17.55 3.14 -10.45
N VAL A 34 16.23 3.17 -10.28
CA VAL A 34 15.24 2.97 -11.33
C VAL A 34 14.44 4.26 -11.53
N ASP A 35 14.23 4.64 -12.79
CA ASP A 35 13.32 5.73 -13.13
C ASP A 35 11.86 5.27 -12.95
N MET A 36 11.21 5.85 -11.93
CA MET A 36 9.81 5.58 -11.59
C MET A 36 8.81 6.33 -12.47
N GLY A 37 9.29 7.24 -13.32
CA GLY A 37 8.45 8.19 -14.06
C GLY A 37 7.85 9.27 -13.17
N VAL A 38 7.08 10.18 -13.80
CA VAL A 38 6.36 11.23 -13.07
C VAL A 38 5.29 10.58 -12.21
N LEU A 39 5.29 10.89 -10.91
CA LEU A 39 4.30 10.39 -9.94
C LEU A 39 4.11 8.86 -9.99
N ASP A 40 5.22 8.12 -10.13
CA ASP A 40 5.22 6.64 -10.15
C ASP A 40 4.44 6.02 -11.32
N SER A 41 4.26 6.76 -12.40
CA SER A 41 3.56 6.30 -13.62
C SER A 41 4.11 5.01 -14.23
N ARG A 42 5.34 4.60 -13.88
CA ARG A 42 5.94 3.36 -14.36
C ARG A 42 5.73 2.14 -13.46
N LEU A 43 5.01 2.26 -12.33
CA LEU A 43 4.77 1.12 -11.43
C LEU A 43 4.16 -0.09 -12.15
N GLU A 44 3.27 0.13 -13.13
CA GLU A 44 2.68 -0.96 -13.92
C GLU A 44 3.71 -1.78 -14.69
N ALA A 45 4.78 -1.14 -15.17
CA ALA A 45 5.84 -1.80 -15.92
C ALA A 45 6.97 -2.34 -15.04
N LEU A 46 7.03 -1.93 -13.76
CA LEU A 46 8.14 -2.20 -12.86
C LEU A 46 7.79 -3.20 -11.74
N LEU A 47 6.52 -3.29 -11.36
CA LEU A 47 6.07 -4.26 -10.36
C LEU A 47 5.75 -5.60 -11.00
N GLU A 48 5.89 -6.65 -10.19
CA GLU A 48 5.40 -7.98 -10.49
C GLU A 48 3.88 -7.96 -10.67
N ASP A 49 3.37 -8.77 -11.60
CA ASP A 49 1.94 -8.80 -11.96
C ASP A 49 1.01 -8.97 -10.74
N GLU A 50 1.43 -9.78 -9.76
CA GLU A 50 0.66 -10.00 -8.52
C GLU A 50 0.57 -8.72 -7.68
N LEU A 51 1.69 -8.01 -7.48
CA LEU A 51 1.73 -6.78 -6.70
C LEU A 51 0.97 -5.67 -7.42
N PHE A 52 1.11 -5.55 -8.75
CA PHE A 52 0.38 -4.55 -9.51
C PHE A 52 -1.14 -4.85 -9.56
N ALA A 53 -1.54 -6.13 -9.60
CA ALA A 53 -2.94 -6.51 -9.49
C ALA A 53 -3.56 -6.08 -8.14
N LEU A 54 -2.80 -6.17 -7.04
CA LEU A 54 -3.21 -5.62 -5.74
C LEU A 54 -3.21 -4.09 -5.75
N TYR A 55 -2.21 -3.46 -6.36
CA TYR A 55 -2.10 -2.01 -6.45
C TYR A 55 -3.35 -1.39 -7.13
N LYS A 56 -3.82 -1.99 -8.23
CA LYS A 56 -5.07 -1.56 -8.90
C LYS A 56 -6.28 -1.59 -7.97
N LYS A 57 -6.37 -2.58 -7.08
CA LYS A 57 -7.48 -2.71 -6.12
C LYS A 57 -7.46 -1.62 -5.03
N THR A 58 -6.37 -0.86 -4.89
CA THR A 58 -6.29 0.27 -3.95
C THR A 58 -7.03 1.51 -4.43
N TYR A 59 -7.58 1.51 -5.66
CA TYR A 59 -8.36 2.61 -6.23
C TYR A 59 -9.86 2.29 -6.11
N PRO A 60 -10.57 2.84 -5.11
CA PRO A 60 -12.01 2.65 -5.02
C PRO A 60 -12.76 3.66 -5.89
N SER A 61 -14.01 3.36 -6.22
CA SER A 61 -14.98 4.41 -6.55
C SER A 61 -15.39 5.17 -5.29
N ALA A 62 -16.19 6.23 -5.44
CA ALA A 62 -16.69 7.05 -4.33
C ALA A 62 -17.79 6.37 -3.48
N ASP A 63 -17.67 5.05 -3.29
CA ASP A 63 -18.56 4.19 -2.52
C ASP A 63 -17.85 3.67 -1.27
N TYR A 64 -18.55 3.67 -0.13
CA TYR A 64 -17.94 3.36 1.16
C TYR A 64 -17.47 1.90 1.28
N ASP A 65 -18.18 0.94 0.69
CA ASP A 65 -17.81 -0.47 0.77
C ASP A 65 -16.61 -0.76 -0.13
N GLN A 66 -16.53 -0.08 -1.28
CA GLN A 66 -15.35 -0.12 -2.13
C GLN A 66 -14.14 0.58 -1.49
N ILE A 67 -14.33 1.70 -0.78
CA ILE A 67 -13.25 2.36 -0.03
C ILE A 67 -12.66 1.41 1.02
N TRP A 68 -13.50 0.70 1.77
CA TRP A 68 -13.02 -0.31 2.72
C TRP A 68 -12.30 -1.47 2.04
N SER A 69 -12.80 -1.93 0.89
CA SER A 69 -12.15 -2.98 0.11
C SER A 69 -10.78 -2.53 -0.42
N ALA A 70 -10.66 -1.28 -0.85
CA ALA A 70 -9.41 -0.67 -1.28
C ALA A 70 -8.43 -0.47 -0.12
N PHE A 71 -8.91 -0.07 1.06
CA PHE A 71 -8.10 -0.03 2.27
C PHE A 71 -7.52 -1.41 2.62
N ASN A 72 -8.32 -2.48 2.56
CA ASN A 72 -7.82 -3.84 2.78
C ASN A 72 -6.77 -4.26 1.73
N ALA A 73 -6.95 -3.84 0.47
CA ALA A 73 -5.95 -4.06 -0.58
C ALA A 73 -4.65 -3.32 -0.30
N VAL A 74 -4.72 -2.08 0.21
CA VAL A 74 -3.54 -1.32 0.67
C VAL A 74 -2.82 -2.08 1.77
N ALA A 75 -3.53 -2.51 2.83
CA ALA A 75 -2.91 -3.24 3.94
C ALA A 75 -2.24 -4.54 3.45
N THR A 76 -2.92 -5.29 2.59
CA THR A 76 -2.36 -6.52 1.99
C THR A 76 -1.10 -6.26 1.18
N LEU A 77 -1.11 -5.21 0.34
CA LEU A 77 0.05 -4.85 -0.48
C LEU A 77 1.20 -4.31 0.38
N TRP A 78 0.89 -3.51 1.40
CA TRP A 78 1.86 -2.99 2.36
C TRP A 78 2.56 -4.12 3.10
N ASN A 79 1.80 -5.08 3.63
CA ASN A 79 2.35 -6.26 4.31
C ASN A 79 3.31 -7.02 3.38
N LYS A 80 2.90 -7.33 2.15
CA LYS A 80 3.75 -8.06 1.18
C LYS A 80 5.04 -7.30 0.87
N ALA A 81 4.93 -6.06 0.40
CA ALA A 81 6.10 -5.25 0.02
C ALA A 81 6.98 -4.93 1.23
N GLY A 82 6.38 -4.68 2.39
CA GLY A 82 7.07 -4.43 3.65
C GLY A 82 7.90 -5.62 4.11
N ASN A 83 7.38 -6.83 4.04
CA ASN A 83 8.15 -8.04 4.34
C ASN A 83 9.29 -8.24 3.33
N MET A 84 9.04 -8.09 2.03
CA MET A 84 10.09 -8.18 0.99
C MET A 84 11.24 -7.19 1.22
N VAL A 85 10.91 -5.95 1.56
CA VAL A 85 11.89 -4.90 1.88
C VAL A 85 12.64 -5.22 3.17
N ALA A 86 11.93 -5.66 4.22
CA ALA A 86 12.53 -6.02 5.50
C ALA A 86 13.52 -7.18 5.35
N ASP A 87 13.13 -8.24 4.65
CA ASP A 87 13.96 -9.41 4.34
C ASP A 87 15.21 -9.02 3.55
N SER A 88 15.05 -8.20 2.50
CA SER A 88 16.15 -7.72 1.67
C SER A 88 17.16 -6.86 2.45
N CYS A 89 16.70 -6.17 3.50
CA CYS A 89 17.54 -5.33 4.35
C CYS A 89 18.06 -6.04 5.60
N GLY A 90 17.63 -7.27 5.89
CA GLY A 90 17.95 -7.97 7.12
C GLY A 90 17.32 -7.36 8.38
N PHE A 91 16.17 -6.69 8.24
CA PHE A 91 15.40 -6.14 9.36
C PHE A 91 14.14 -6.98 9.63
N PRO A 92 13.66 -7.05 10.88
CA PRO A 92 12.37 -7.67 11.17
C PRO A 92 11.22 -6.75 10.71
N TYR A 93 10.22 -7.32 10.04
CA TYR A 93 8.98 -6.62 9.75
C TYR A 93 8.13 -6.44 11.03
N PRO A 94 7.56 -5.24 11.31
CA PRO A 94 6.82 -4.97 12.54
C PRO A 94 5.38 -5.54 12.52
N GLU A 95 5.25 -6.85 12.35
CA GLU A 95 3.96 -7.54 12.19
C GLU A 95 2.99 -7.28 13.36
N LYS A 96 3.50 -7.31 14.59
CA LYS A 96 2.69 -7.01 15.79
C LYS A 96 2.03 -5.64 15.72
N THR A 97 2.77 -4.61 15.29
CA THR A 97 2.25 -3.25 15.17
C THR A 97 1.19 -3.16 14.07
N GLU A 98 1.38 -3.85 12.95
CA GLU A 98 0.37 -3.92 11.90
C GLU A 98 -0.92 -4.59 12.38
N ILE A 99 -0.82 -5.73 13.09
CA ILE A 99 -1.98 -6.43 13.65
C ILE A 99 -2.75 -5.52 14.61
N GLU A 100 -2.07 -4.90 15.58
CA GLU A 100 -2.70 -4.01 16.56
C GLU A 100 -3.40 -2.81 15.90
N MET A 101 -2.79 -2.25 14.84
CA MET A 101 -3.40 -1.18 14.04
C MET A 101 -4.65 -1.66 13.30
N MET A 102 -4.59 -2.81 12.65
CA MET A 102 -5.72 -3.37 11.89
C MET A 102 -6.90 -3.73 12.80
N GLU A 103 -6.63 -4.29 13.98
CA GLU A 103 -7.65 -4.54 14.99
C GLU A 103 -8.30 -3.24 15.50
N PHE A 104 -7.51 -2.20 15.74
CA PHE A 104 -8.05 -0.90 16.14
C PHE A 104 -8.98 -0.32 15.07
N ILE A 105 -8.58 -0.37 13.81
CA ILE A 105 -9.39 0.11 12.69
C ILE A 105 -10.66 -0.72 12.52
N ALA A 106 -10.59 -2.04 12.67
CA ALA A 106 -11.76 -2.91 12.62
C ALA A 106 -12.80 -2.52 13.69
N ARG A 107 -12.36 -2.27 14.93
CA ARG A 107 -13.24 -1.78 16.01
C ARG A 107 -13.88 -0.43 15.69
N LEU A 108 -13.18 0.48 15.02
CA LEU A 108 -13.75 1.76 14.60
C LEU A 108 -14.80 1.63 13.50
N LYS A 109 -14.72 0.59 12.66
CA LYS A 109 -15.67 0.35 11.56
C LYS A 109 -17.00 -0.21 12.05
N GLU A 110 -16.98 -1.00 13.12
CA GLU A 110 -18.16 -1.65 13.69
C GLU A 110 -19.01 -0.72 14.57
N ASN A 111 -18.44 0.41 15.01
CA ASN A 111 -19.11 1.46 15.78
C ASN A 111 -19.69 2.54 14.86
#